data_AF-A0A7X4FUS1-F1
#
_entry.id   AF-A0A7X4FUS1-F1
#
_cell.length_a   1.000
_cell.length_b   1.000
_cell.length_c   1.000
_cell.angle_alpha   90.00
_cell.angle_beta   90.00
_cell.angle_gamma   90.00
#
_symmetry.space_group_name_H-M   'P 1'
#
loop_
_entity.id
_entity.type
_entity.pdbx_description
1 polymer ?
#
loop_
_entity_poly.entity_id
_entity_poly.type
_entity_poly.pdbx_seq_one_letter_code
_entity_poly.pdbx_strand_id
1 'polypeptide(L)'
;MPLLSHARHRWGRERRRPGGASESLAVACVVVLACHGASAPRNAAGQMDDDAVGITAVSMERNGTADPIGSGERVRVSLTFDAHVNVTGAPRFALAVGTRTRLALYSGRVTHSTTDGEQTTRMDFHYDVQTSDVDTDGLSFAANALRLEGGTIRGADGTDVSIDLGDFALATSDFAVNGGVDNAPVVTRIYGRGPGYPRPRDTFELGERIAINVVFSEYLELTGAPSLGLTIGTRTRPAAYVSRYDFISGTTRLRFTYDVEASDLDTDGLAIAADALALNGGTLRNAAGTDANLDLGSHAVTDDPDRQVDGRVDTAPRLGLINFGAETFGRGERIRFSVWANEHLTVTGEPTLALIIGDHPLARGNQVRQMEMYQVSHQDYGSYLRLHYDVQAADVDANGLSITASALSLNGGTIRDAGGNDANLSLDRFSFTDTGRFIVDGTVEAAPETKYVGFASRSRVGDTYRRDETIRAFVRFDKPPTVIGSPVLALDVGGESRLAAYDGISADGLSLLFTYTVQASDLDADGIVIGSDALTLDGGAIRDAEGRDAGLSLEDADHSTWGLHKVDGGDQATGAAPE
;
A
#
# COMPACT_ATOMS: atom_id res chain seq x y z
N MET A 1 -19.82 -66.34 -33.80
CA MET A 1 -20.67 -65.52 -34.69
C MET A 1 -21.00 -64.21 -33.98
N PRO A 2 -21.05 -63.09 -34.70
CA PRO A 2 -20.27 -61.89 -34.40
C PRO A 2 -21.04 -60.85 -33.58
N LEU A 3 -20.32 -59.91 -32.98
CA LEU A 3 -20.72 -58.50 -32.92
C LEU A 3 -19.50 -57.61 -32.65
N LEU A 4 -19.22 -56.74 -33.63
CA LEU A 4 -18.20 -55.70 -33.60
C LEU A 4 -18.51 -54.67 -32.49
N SER A 5 -17.47 -54.22 -31.79
CA SER A 5 -17.47 -52.96 -31.07
C SER A 5 -16.13 -52.26 -31.32
N HIS A 6 -16.14 -51.32 -32.25
CA HIS A 6 -15.05 -50.37 -32.51
C HIS A 6 -15.11 -49.26 -31.45
N ALA A 7 -14.18 -49.27 -30.49
CA ALA A 7 -13.91 -48.11 -29.65
C ALA A 7 -12.80 -47.26 -30.28
N ARG A 8 -13.22 -46.14 -30.88
CA ARG A 8 -12.35 -45.10 -31.44
C ARG A 8 -11.58 -44.40 -30.31
N HIS A 9 -10.26 -44.56 -30.24
CA HIS A 9 -9.44 -43.63 -29.47
C HIS A 9 -9.28 -42.32 -30.24
N ARG A 10 -9.85 -41.28 -29.64
CA ARG A 10 -9.92 -39.90 -30.12
C ARG A 10 -8.52 -39.27 -29.97
N TRP A 11 -7.85 -39.00 -31.08
CA TRP A 11 -6.69 -38.10 -31.11
C TRP A 11 -7.16 -36.68 -30.79
N GLY A 12 -6.97 -36.27 -29.53
CA GLY A 12 -7.27 -34.94 -29.03
C GLY A 12 -6.06 -34.03 -29.23
N ARG A 13 -6.13 -33.22 -30.29
CA ARG A 13 -5.38 -31.98 -30.57
C ARG A 13 -4.38 -31.54 -29.49
N GLU A 14 -3.11 -31.68 -29.83
CA GLU A 14 -1.98 -30.97 -29.25
C GLU A 14 -2.19 -29.46 -29.44
N ARG A 15 -2.54 -28.76 -28.35
CA ARG A 15 -2.55 -27.30 -28.31
C ARG A 15 -1.10 -26.84 -28.20
N ARG A 16 -0.53 -26.38 -29.32
CA ARG A 16 0.64 -25.49 -29.30
C ARG A 16 0.33 -24.31 -28.37
N ARG A 17 1.04 -24.24 -27.24
CA ARG A 17 1.32 -22.97 -26.55
C ARG A 17 2.74 -22.52 -26.90
N PRO A 18 2.98 -21.21 -27.03
CA PRO A 18 4.20 -20.68 -27.61
C PRO A 18 5.31 -20.51 -26.57
N GLY A 19 6.54 -20.73 -27.04
CA GLY A 19 7.80 -20.17 -26.55
C GLY A 19 7.93 -19.88 -25.05
N GLY A 20 8.30 -20.90 -24.27
CA GLY A 20 9.12 -20.68 -23.08
C GLY A 20 10.57 -20.83 -23.50
N ALA A 21 11.39 -19.81 -23.27
CA ALA A 21 12.81 -19.84 -23.52
C ALA A 21 13.42 -21.08 -22.84
N SER A 22 13.91 -22.02 -23.63
CA SER A 22 14.84 -23.01 -23.13
C SER A 22 16.13 -22.25 -22.83
N GLU A 23 16.34 -21.95 -21.54
CA GLU A 23 17.62 -21.52 -21.01
C GLU A 23 18.71 -22.42 -21.61
N SER A 24 19.64 -21.81 -22.33
CA SER A 24 20.83 -22.49 -22.82
C SER A 24 21.66 -22.87 -21.60
N LEU A 25 21.44 -24.09 -21.10
CA LEU A 25 22.30 -24.72 -20.11
C LEU A 25 23.71 -24.78 -20.71
N ALA A 26 24.69 -24.22 -20.01
CA ALA A 26 26.09 -24.56 -20.25
C ALA A 26 26.18 -26.09 -20.29
N VAL A 27 26.62 -26.62 -21.42
CA VAL A 27 26.55 -28.06 -21.73
C VAL A 27 27.55 -28.80 -20.85
N ALA A 28 27.14 -29.15 -19.63
CA ALA A 28 27.75 -30.26 -18.91
C ALA A 28 27.45 -31.51 -19.76
N CYS A 29 28.49 -32.23 -20.16
CA CYS A 29 28.28 -33.53 -20.78
C CYS A 29 27.72 -34.46 -19.68
N VAL A 30 26.46 -34.87 -19.87
CA VAL A 30 25.79 -35.81 -18.98
C VAL A 30 25.54 -37.09 -19.78
N VAL A 31 26.16 -38.18 -19.35
CA VAL A 31 25.84 -39.51 -19.86
C VAL A 31 24.98 -40.19 -18.81
N VAL A 32 23.73 -40.50 -19.16
CA VAL A 32 22.81 -41.26 -18.30
C VAL A 32 22.64 -42.65 -18.91
N LEU A 33 23.04 -43.67 -18.15
CA LEU A 33 22.71 -45.05 -18.47
C LEU A 33 21.50 -45.45 -17.65
N ALA A 34 20.39 -45.73 -18.32
CA ALA A 34 19.18 -46.27 -17.72
C ALA A 34 19.01 -47.73 -18.16
N CYS A 35 18.59 -48.60 -17.24
CA CYS A 35 18.37 -50.00 -17.58
C CYS A 35 17.23 -50.10 -18.62
N HIS A 36 17.49 -50.70 -19.77
CA HIS A 36 16.45 -51.03 -20.76
C HIS A 36 16.24 -52.55 -20.73
N GLY A 37 15.26 -52.99 -19.92
CA GLY A 37 14.93 -54.40 -19.75
C GLY A 37 15.72 -55.08 -18.63
N ALA A 38 15.73 -54.48 -17.44
CA ALA A 38 16.48 -54.93 -16.27
C ALA A 38 16.29 -56.42 -15.97
N SER A 39 17.41 -57.08 -15.71
CA SER A 39 17.45 -58.30 -14.92
C SER A 39 16.92 -57.97 -13.51
N ALA A 40 16.14 -58.85 -12.87
CA ALA A 40 15.75 -58.65 -11.47
C ALA A 40 17.00 -58.39 -10.61
N PRO A 41 16.96 -57.44 -9.66
CA PRO A 41 18.10 -57.09 -8.83
C PRO A 41 18.67 -58.35 -8.17
N ARG A 42 19.99 -58.40 -7.95
CA ARG A 42 20.63 -59.55 -7.31
C ARG A 42 20.89 -59.27 -5.85
N ASN A 43 20.61 -60.23 -4.98
CA ASN A 43 20.95 -60.16 -3.57
C ASN A 43 22.48 -60.22 -3.35
N ALA A 44 22.93 -60.05 -2.10
CA ALA A 44 24.34 -60.08 -1.72
C ALA A 44 25.07 -61.40 -2.05
N ALA A 45 24.34 -62.48 -2.38
CA ALA A 45 24.88 -63.78 -2.81
C ALA A 45 24.86 -63.99 -4.34
N GLY A 46 24.47 -62.97 -5.13
CA GLY A 46 24.42 -63.01 -6.59
C GLY A 46 23.21 -63.75 -7.17
N GLN A 47 22.22 -64.09 -6.36
CA GLN A 47 20.96 -64.70 -6.79
C GLN A 47 19.95 -63.62 -7.16
N MET A 48 19.09 -63.87 -8.16
CA MET A 48 17.98 -62.98 -8.50
C MET A 48 17.04 -62.82 -7.29
N ASP A 49 16.73 -61.57 -6.96
CA ASP A 49 15.91 -61.14 -5.84
C ASP A 49 15.02 -59.99 -6.32
N ASP A 50 13.79 -60.32 -6.69
CA ASP A 50 12.81 -59.37 -7.24
C ASP A 50 12.27 -58.39 -6.18
N ASP A 51 12.57 -58.63 -4.90
CA ASP A 51 12.18 -57.80 -3.76
C ASP A 51 13.30 -56.85 -3.28
N ALA A 52 14.51 -56.94 -3.88
CA ALA A 52 15.64 -56.08 -3.52
C ALA A 52 15.55 -54.70 -4.16
N VAL A 53 16.06 -53.68 -3.46
CA VAL A 53 16.18 -52.32 -3.99
C VAL A 53 17.24 -52.30 -5.10
N GLY A 54 16.86 -51.80 -6.27
CA GLY A 54 17.69 -51.77 -7.47
C GLY A 54 18.33 -50.40 -7.73
N ILE A 55 19.41 -50.41 -8.52
CA ILE A 55 19.91 -49.20 -9.18
C ILE A 55 19.20 -49.08 -10.52
N THR A 56 18.53 -47.96 -10.76
CA THR A 56 17.77 -47.70 -11.99
C THR A 56 18.51 -46.83 -12.99
N ALA A 57 19.45 -46.01 -12.50
CA ALA A 57 20.28 -45.19 -13.35
C ALA A 57 21.66 -44.93 -12.75
N VAL A 58 22.66 -44.88 -13.63
CA VAL A 58 23.98 -44.32 -13.34
C VAL A 58 24.20 -43.13 -14.27
N SER A 59 24.52 -41.98 -13.71
CA SER A 59 24.90 -40.81 -14.52
C SER A 59 26.33 -40.37 -14.22
N MET A 60 27.04 -39.97 -15.27
CA MET A 60 28.33 -39.28 -15.15
C MET A 60 28.20 -37.86 -15.66
N GLU A 61 28.80 -36.92 -14.95
CA GLU A 61 28.77 -35.49 -15.24
C GLU A 61 30.18 -34.91 -15.02
N ARG A 62 30.62 -33.98 -15.88
CA ARG A 62 31.87 -33.23 -15.67
C ARG A 62 31.60 -31.76 -15.42
N ASN A 63 32.41 -31.17 -14.56
CA ASN A 63 32.46 -29.74 -14.34
C ASN A 63 33.28 -29.09 -15.46
N GLY A 64 32.66 -28.23 -16.28
CA GLY A 64 33.35 -27.53 -17.37
C GLY A 64 33.13 -28.14 -18.76
N THR A 65 33.54 -27.39 -19.78
CA THR A 65 33.36 -27.75 -21.20
C THR A 65 34.66 -28.19 -21.86
N ALA A 66 35.79 -28.10 -21.17
CA ALA A 66 37.09 -28.44 -21.74
C ALA A 66 37.14 -29.92 -22.14
N ASP A 67 37.84 -30.17 -23.24
CA ASP A 67 38.02 -31.51 -23.80
C ASP A 67 39.47 -31.64 -24.31
N PRO A 68 40.31 -32.52 -23.71
CA PRO A 68 40.01 -33.43 -22.61
C PRO A 68 39.87 -32.72 -21.24
N ILE A 69 39.33 -33.44 -20.26
CA ILE A 69 39.23 -33.02 -18.87
C ILE A 69 40.64 -32.87 -18.29
N GLY A 70 40.95 -31.68 -17.78
CA GLY A 70 42.25 -31.28 -17.26
C GLY A 70 42.40 -31.56 -15.75
N SER A 71 43.58 -31.31 -15.19
CA SER A 71 43.81 -31.43 -13.76
C SER A 71 42.94 -30.48 -12.95
N GLY A 72 42.42 -30.94 -11.81
CA GLY A 72 41.57 -30.14 -10.93
C GLY A 72 40.09 -30.12 -11.31
N GLU A 73 39.76 -30.41 -12.57
CA GLU A 73 38.38 -30.56 -13.00
C GLU A 73 37.74 -31.81 -12.36
N ARG A 74 36.46 -31.67 -12.00
CA ARG A 74 35.70 -32.68 -11.25
C ARG A 74 34.79 -33.49 -12.14
N VAL A 75 34.88 -34.80 -12.03
CA VAL A 75 33.91 -35.77 -12.55
C VAL A 75 33.03 -36.25 -11.41
N ARG A 76 31.72 -36.24 -11.64
CA ARG A 76 30.72 -36.76 -10.71
C ARG A 76 30.07 -38.02 -11.27
N VAL A 77 29.84 -38.97 -10.38
CA VAL A 77 29.09 -40.19 -10.67
C VAL A 77 27.91 -40.22 -9.72
N SER A 78 26.71 -40.40 -10.25
CA SER A 78 25.49 -40.46 -9.45
C SER A 78 24.78 -41.76 -9.68
N LEU A 79 24.42 -42.43 -8.59
CA LEU A 79 23.60 -43.64 -8.58
C LEU A 79 22.19 -43.27 -8.18
N THR A 80 21.20 -43.76 -8.92
CA THR A 80 19.79 -43.61 -8.58
C THR A 80 19.21 -44.97 -8.20
N PHE A 81 18.66 -45.05 -6.99
CA PHE A 81 17.95 -46.22 -6.48
C PHE A 81 16.45 -46.02 -6.63
N ASP A 82 15.70 -47.11 -6.82
CA ASP A 82 14.22 -47.16 -6.92
C ASP A 82 13.49 -47.18 -5.56
N ALA A 83 14.20 -46.94 -4.48
CA ALA A 83 13.65 -46.77 -3.16
C ALA A 83 14.45 -45.76 -2.34
N HIS A 84 13.93 -45.37 -1.18
CA HIS A 84 14.71 -44.68 -0.17
C HIS A 84 15.76 -45.63 0.42
N VAL A 85 17.04 -45.24 0.39
CA VAL A 85 18.14 -46.03 0.99
C VAL A 85 18.85 -45.27 2.10
N ASN A 86 19.37 -46.03 3.06
CA ASN A 86 20.27 -45.59 4.12
C ASN A 86 21.70 -46.06 3.81
N VAL A 87 22.66 -45.13 3.88
CA VAL A 87 24.08 -45.40 3.64
C VAL A 87 24.86 -45.23 4.93
N THR A 88 25.70 -46.20 5.26
CA THR A 88 26.68 -46.11 6.35
C THR A 88 28.10 -46.26 5.80
N GLY A 89 29.08 -45.74 6.55
CA GLY A 89 30.49 -45.75 6.12
C GLY A 89 30.79 -44.74 5.01
N ALA A 90 31.94 -44.93 4.35
CA ALA A 90 32.44 -44.05 3.29
C ALA A 90 32.67 -44.86 2.01
N PRO A 91 31.59 -45.30 1.33
CA PRO A 91 31.72 -46.02 0.08
C PRO A 91 32.50 -45.21 -0.96
N ARG A 92 33.09 -45.90 -1.92
CA ARG A 92 33.89 -45.34 -3.01
C ARG A 92 33.43 -45.90 -4.34
N PHE A 93 33.60 -45.13 -5.40
CA PHE A 93 33.28 -45.56 -6.75
C PHE A 93 34.57 -45.66 -7.57
N ALA A 94 34.87 -46.84 -8.10
CA ALA A 94 36.08 -47.11 -8.86
C ALA A 94 35.91 -46.71 -10.33
N LEU A 95 36.65 -45.69 -10.75
CA LEU A 95 36.78 -45.24 -12.12
C LEU A 95 38.09 -45.78 -12.70
N ALA A 96 38.04 -46.32 -13.90
CA ALA A 96 39.23 -46.57 -14.70
C ALA A 96 39.60 -45.28 -15.44
N VAL A 97 40.87 -44.89 -15.29
CA VAL A 97 41.51 -43.75 -15.95
C VAL A 97 42.74 -44.28 -16.67
N GLY A 98 42.58 -44.62 -17.94
CA GLY A 98 43.52 -45.39 -18.74
C GLY A 98 43.77 -46.75 -18.09
N THR A 99 45.01 -47.01 -17.68
CA THR A 99 45.38 -48.27 -17.00
C THR A 99 45.26 -48.21 -15.47
N ARG A 100 44.89 -47.06 -14.90
CA ARG A 100 44.82 -46.86 -13.45
C ARG A 100 43.38 -46.93 -12.95
N THR A 101 43.20 -47.38 -11.72
CA THR A 101 41.93 -47.23 -11.00
C THR A 101 42.01 -46.05 -10.05
N ARG A 102 41.09 -45.11 -10.20
CA ARG A 102 40.87 -43.97 -9.31
C ARG A 102 39.60 -44.18 -8.51
N LEU A 103 39.61 -43.74 -7.25
CA LEU A 103 38.49 -43.93 -6.34
C LEU A 103 37.79 -42.59 -6.12
N ALA A 104 36.64 -42.42 -6.76
CA ALA A 104 35.75 -41.30 -6.50
C ALA A 104 35.18 -41.41 -5.08
N LEU A 105 35.14 -40.27 -4.40
CA LEU A 105 34.76 -40.14 -3.01
C LEU A 105 33.25 -39.92 -2.89
N TYR A 106 32.60 -40.66 -1.99
CA TYR A 106 31.21 -40.41 -1.65
C TYR A 106 31.04 -39.02 -1.02
N SER A 107 30.04 -38.28 -1.48
CA SER A 107 29.77 -36.90 -1.04
C SER A 107 29.23 -36.81 0.40
N GLY A 108 29.01 -37.94 1.07
CA GLY A 108 28.57 -37.99 2.47
C GLY A 108 27.07 -37.78 2.67
N ARG A 109 26.29 -37.59 1.58
CA ARG A 109 24.84 -37.38 1.63
C ARG A 109 24.15 -38.06 0.45
N VAL A 110 22.92 -38.49 0.68
CA VAL A 110 21.96 -38.91 -0.35
C VAL A 110 20.80 -37.92 -0.44
N THR A 111 20.15 -37.87 -1.59
CA THR A 111 18.92 -37.09 -1.81
C THR A 111 17.76 -38.03 -2.03
N HIS A 112 16.77 -37.99 -1.14
CA HIS A 112 15.53 -38.75 -1.26
C HIS A 112 14.48 -37.92 -2.02
N SER A 113 13.75 -38.57 -2.94
CA SER A 113 12.61 -37.97 -3.62
C SER A 113 11.40 -38.92 -3.57
N THR A 114 10.20 -38.35 -3.54
CA THR A 114 8.94 -39.08 -3.71
C THR A 114 8.07 -38.31 -4.69
N THR A 115 7.84 -38.89 -5.87
CA THR A 115 7.04 -38.27 -6.93
C THR A 115 5.99 -39.26 -7.37
N ASP A 116 4.72 -38.85 -7.36
CA ASP A 116 3.58 -39.71 -7.75
C ASP A 116 3.54 -41.08 -7.04
N GLY A 117 4.09 -41.16 -5.83
CA GLY A 117 4.17 -42.39 -5.02
C GLY A 117 5.43 -43.24 -5.26
N GLU A 118 6.23 -42.94 -6.28
CA GLU A 118 7.53 -43.58 -6.52
C GLU A 118 8.61 -42.95 -5.64
N GLN A 119 9.35 -43.79 -4.93
CA GLN A 119 10.47 -43.36 -4.10
C GLN A 119 11.77 -43.52 -4.87
N THR A 120 12.67 -42.53 -4.79
CA THR A 120 14.02 -42.67 -5.35
C THR A 120 15.07 -42.10 -4.40
N THR A 121 16.28 -42.63 -4.49
CA THR A 121 17.45 -42.06 -3.82
C THR A 121 18.54 -41.75 -4.82
N ARG A 122 19.05 -40.52 -4.85
CA ARG A 122 20.28 -40.18 -5.55
C ARG A 122 21.47 -40.19 -4.58
N MET A 123 22.54 -40.87 -4.96
CA MET A 123 23.79 -40.96 -4.23
C MET A 123 24.95 -40.50 -5.12
N ASP A 124 25.72 -39.51 -4.66
CA ASP A 124 26.73 -38.83 -5.49
C ASP A 124 28.17 -39.11 -5.03
N PHE A 125 29.03 -39.42 -5.99
CA PHE A 125 30.48 -39.54 -5.85
C PHE A 125 31.18 -38.47 -6.69
N HIS A 126 32.38 -38.07 -6.29
CA HIS A 126 33.20 -37.14 -7.07
C HIS A 126 34.66 -37.56 -7.14
N TYR A 127 35.29 -37.25 -8.26
CA TYR A 127 36.71 -37.43 -8.53
C TYR A 127 37.29 -36.18 -9.17
N ASP A 128 38.31 -35.60 -8.55
CA ASP A 128 39.10 -34.52 -9.14
C ASP A 128 40.27 -35.13 -9.92
N VAL A 129 40.38 -34.77 -11.20
CA VAL A 129 41.43 -35.28 -12.07
C VAL A 129 42.80 -34.89 -11.53
N GLN A 130 43.68 -35.89 -11.41
CA GLN A 130 45.04 -35.69 -10.93
C GLN A 130 45.97 -35.38 -12.10
N THR A 131 47.05 -34.64 -11.83
CA THR A 131 48.03 -34.24 -12.87
C THR A 131 48.68 -35.39 -13.63
N SER A 132 48.66 -36.60 -13.05
CA SER A 132 49.23 -37.81 -13.65
C SER A 132 48.26 -38.61 -14.50
N ASP A 133 46.97 -38.23 -14.53
CA ASP A 133 45.93 -38.97 -15.25
C ASP A 133 46.00 -38.71 -16.75
N VAL A 134 45.95 -39.78 -17.53
CA VAL A 134 45.87 -39.71 -18.98
C VAL A 134 44.97 -40.86 -19.42
N ASP A 135 43.89 -40.52 -20.12
CA ASP A 135 42.91 -41.45 -20.64
C ASP A 135 42.28 -40.85 -21.91
N THR A 136 42.78 -41.24 -23.07
CA THR A 136 42.35 -40.65 -24.35
C THR A 136 41.07 -41.26 -24.90
N ASP A 137 40.74 -42.48 -24.49
CA ASP A 137 39.50 -43.18 -24.83
C ASP A 137 38.38 -42.97 -23.81
N GLY A 138 38.71 -42.33 -22.68
CA GLY A 138 37.79 -41.74 -21.73
C GLY A 138 37.41 -42.67 -20.58
N LEU A 139 36.86 -42.07 -19.52
CA LEU A 139 36.58 -42.77 -18.29
C LEU A 139 35.65 -43.96 -18.48
N SER A 140 35.95 -45.04 -17.77
CA SER A 140 35.13 -46.25 -17.73
C SER A 140 34.96 -46.78 -16.31
N PHE A 141 33.98 -47.66 -16.10
CA PHE A 141 33.83 -48.37 -14.84
C PHE A 141 33.25 -49.77 -15.04
N ALA A 142 33.61 -50.69 -14.15
CA ALA A 142 33.18 -52.09 -14.19
C ALA A 142 31.91 -52.33 -13.36
N ALA A 143 31.29 -53.50 -13.54
CA ALA A 143 30.09 -53.93 -12.79
C ALA A 143 30.25 -53.86 -11.26
N ASN A 144 31.47 -54.05 -10.76
CA ASN A 144 31.81 -54.00 -9.34
C ASN A 144 32.50 -52.68 -8.92
N ALA A 145 32.21 -51.59 -9.61
CA ALA A 145 32.84 -50.29 -9.34
C ALA A 145 32.46 -49.71 -7.98
N LEU A 146 31.25 -49.99 -7.47
CA LEU A 146 30.82 -49.53 -6.16
C LEU A 146 31.46 -50.38 -5.05
N ARG A 147 32.30 -49.75 -4.22
CA ARG A 147 33.00 -50.37 -3.09
C ARG A 147 32.45 -49.81 -1.78
N LEU A 148 31.97 -50.68 -0.90
CA LEU A 148 31.35 -50.25 0.36
C LEU A 148 32.36 -49.86 1.45
N GLU A 149 33.64 -50.25 1.32
CA GLU A 149 34.71 -49.91 2.28
C GLU A 149 34.33 -50.23 3.75
N GLY A 150 33.63 -51.35 3.98
CA GLY A 150 33.16 -51.78 5.30
C GLY A 150 31.84 -51.13 5.76
N GLY A 151 31.27 -50.22 4.97
CA GLY A 151 29.93 -49.66 5.15
C GLY A 151 28.80 -50.54 4.62
N THR A 152 27.58 -50.00 4.64
CA THR A 152 26.38 -50.66 4.12
C THR A 152 25.51 -49.71 3.31
N ILE A 153 24.75 -50.25 2.37
CA ILE A 153 23.61 -49.58 1.72
C ILE A 153 22.42 -50.51 1.93
N ARG A 154 21.35 -50.02 2.55
CA ARG A 154 20.11 -50.78 2.80
C ARG A 154 18.90 -49.93 2.48
N GLY A 155 17.81 -50.55 2.05
CA GLY A 155 16.53 -49.85 1.97
C GLY A 155 16.15 -49.25 3.32
N ALA A 156 15.40 -48.15 3.30
CA ALA A 156 14.97 -47.46 4.51
C ALA A 156 14.10 -48.34 5.43
N ASP A 157 13.43 -49.32 4.85
CA ASP A 157 12.64 -50.37 5.51
C ASP A 157 13.46 -51.61 5.91
N GLY A 158 14.77 -51.62 5.62
CA GLY A 158 15.69 -52.72 5.92
C GLY A 158 15.90 -53.72 4.79
N THR A 159 15.24 -53.54 3.64
CA THR A 159 15.45 -54.36 2.44
C THR A 159 16.91 -54.36 1.99
N ASP A 160 17.34 -55.47 1.40
CA ASP A 160 18.68 -55.57 0.81
C ASP A 160 18.73 -54.72 -0.48
N VAL A 161 19.90 -54.13 -0.74
CA VAL A 161 20.14 -53.29 -1.92
C VAL A 161 21.12 -54.01 -2.84
N SER A 162 20.77 -54.10 -4.12
CA SER A 162 21.69 -54.58 -5.14
C SER A 162 22.66 -53.46 -5.53
N ILE A 163 23.97 -53.75 -5.45
CA ILE A 163 25.05 -52.81 -5.81
C ILE A 163 25.76 -53.19 -7.11
N ASP A 164 25.21 -54.17 -7.84
CA ASP A 164 25.74 -54.60 -9.13
C ASP A 164 25.43 -53.55 -10.21
N LEU A 165 26.48 -53.09 -10.89
CA LEU A 165 26.41 -52.10 -11.96
C LEU A 165 26.56 -52.75 -13.35
N GLY A 166 26.46 -54.07 -13.46
CA GLY A 166 26.67 -54.80 -14.71
C GLY A 166 25.84 -54.28 -15.89
N ASP A 167 24.57 -53.95 -15.64
CA ASP A 167 23.65 -53.39 -16.63
C ASP A 167 23.97 -51.93 -17.00
N PHE A 168 24.91 -51.30 -16.30
CA PHE A 168 25.28 -49.88 -16.42
C PHE A 168 26.75 -49.66 -16.80
N ALA A 169 27.52 -50.73 -17.06
CA ALA A 169 28.94 -50.61 -17.38
C ALA A 169 29.17 -49.63 -18.55
N LEU A 170 30.03 -48.64 -18.33
CA LEU A 170 30.30 -47.57 -19.28
C LEU A 170 31.75 -47.60 -19.74
N ALA A 171 31.95 -47.41 -21.04
CA ALA A 171 33.18 -46.89 -21.64
C ALA A 171 32.78 -45.82 -22.66
N THR A 172 33.16 -44.57 -22.42
CA THR A 172 32.83 -43.46 -23.31
C THR A 172 34.02 -42.51 -23.46
N SER A 173 34.23 -42.05 -24.69
CA SER A 173 35.21 -41.00 -25.01
C SER A 173 34.79 -39.61 -24.56
N ASP A 174 33.52 -39.41 -24.16
CA ASP A 174 32.99 -38.11 -23.72
C ASP A 174 33.67 -37.58 -22.44
N PHE A 175 34.39 -38.46 -21.74
CA PHE A 175 35.15 -38.16 -20.54
C PHE A 175 36.64 -38.46 -20.74
N ALA A 176 37.21 -38.15 -21.91
CA ALA A 176 38.65 -38.16 -22.11
C ALA A 176 39.36 -37.27 -21.06
N VAL A 177 40.49 -37.73 -20.53
CA VAL A 177 41.25 -37.07 -19.46
C VAL A 177 42.69 -36.84 -19.90
N ASN A 178 43.20 -35.63 -19.62
CA ASN A 178 44.62 -35.32 -19.67
C ASN A 178 44.98 -34.38 -18.52
N GLY A 179 45.33 -34.95 -17.37
CA GLY A 179 45.76 -34.20 -16.20
C GLY A 179 47.07 -33.41 -16.39
N GLY A 180 47.80 -33.63 -17.48
CA GLY A 180 48.91 -32.75 -17.85
C GLY A 180 48.45 -31.36 -18.34
N VAL A 181 47.16 -31.20 -18.64
CA VAL A 181 46.54 -29.93 -19.05
C VAL A 181 45.84 -29.32 -17.85
N ASP A 182 46.13 -28.06 -17.55
CA ASP A 182 45.42 -27.26 -16.55
C ASP A 182 44.54 -26.24 -17.30
N ASN A 183 43.23 -26.50 -17.33
CA ASN A 183 42.27 -25.66 -18.03
C ASN A 183 41.89 -24.49 -17.12
N ALA A 184 41.86 -23.27 -17.67
CA ALA A 184 41.46 -22.11 -16.88
C ALA A 184 39.98 -22.25 -16.41
N PRO A 185 39.68 -22.06 -15.12
CA PRO A 185 38.31 -22.07 -14.62
C PRO A 185 37.45 -21.01 -15.31
N VAL A 186 36.21 -21.33 -15.68
CA VAL A 186 35.31 -20.39 -16.38
C VAL A 186 34.01 -20.16 -15.63
N VAL A 187 33.32 -19.06 -15.91
CA VAL A 187 31.95 -18.84 -15.43
C VAL A 187 30.99 -19.78 -16.15
N THR A 188 30.14 -20.45 -15.38
CA THR A 188 29.15 -21.42 -15.88
C THR A 188 27.71 -20.93 -15.73
N ARG A 189 27.48 -19.98 -14.82
CA ARG A 189 26.14 -19.42 -14.60
C ARG A 189 26.18 -18.10 -13.85
N ILE A 190 25.30 -17.18 -14.25
CA ILE A 190 24.93 -16.02 -13.45
C ILE A 190 23.44 -16.12 -13.14
N TYR A 191 23.09 -15.86 -11.88
CA TYR A 191 21.70 -15.79 -11.48
C TYR A 191 21.53 -14.91 -10.24
N GLY A 192 20.42 -14.21 -10.13
CA GLY A 192 20.16 -13.30 -9.02
C GLY A 192 18.71 -13.32 -8.54
N ARG A 193 18.51 -12.98 -7.26
CA ARG A 193 17.21 -12.71 -6.59
C ARG A 193 17.42 -11.81 -5.35
N GLY A 194 16.65 -10.72 -5.23
CA GLY A 194 16.50 -9.92 -4.00
C GLY A 194 15.47 -10.51 -3.02
N PRO A 195 15.32 -9.98 -1.79
CA PRO A 195 14.38 -10.51 -0.79
C PRO A 195 12.92 -10.09 -1.05
N GLY A 196 12.01 -11.06 -1.29
CA GLY A 196 10.55 -10.85 -1.47
C GLY A 196 9.87 -11.74 -2.51
N TYR A 197 10.65 -12.33 -3.44
CA TYR A 197 10.26 -13.12 -4.61
C TYR A 197 9.34 -12.40 -5.62
N PRO A 198 9.76 -12.30 -6.90
CA PRO A 198 9.04 -11.45 -7.84
C PRO A 198 7.71 -12.05 -8.33
N ARG A 199 6.73 -11.17 -8.50
CA ARG A 199 5.70 -11.40 -9.52
C ARG A 199 6.35 -11.13 -10.89
N PRO A 200 5.91 -11.74 -12.00
CA PRO A 200 6.40 -11.34 -13.31
C PRO A 200 6.24 -9.81 -13.49
N ARG A 201 7.34 -9.10 -13.83
CA ARG A 201 7.47 -7.63 -14.00
C ARG A 201 7.75 -6.78 -12.74
N ASP A 202 8.64 -7.22 -11.85
CA ASP A 202 9.06 -6.36 -10.72
C ASP A 202 10.11 -5.33 -11.15
N THR A 203 9.90 -4.10 -10.69
CA THR A 203 10.85 -2.99 -10.77
C THR A 203 11.53 -2.89 -9.42
N PHE A 204 12.87 -2.90 -9.39
CA PHE A 204 13.62 -2.67 -8.15
C PHE A 204 13.49 -1.20 -7.72
N GLU A 205 13.01 -0.96 -6.52
CA GLU A 205 12.74 0.39 -5.99
C GLU A 205 13.94 0.95 -5.21
N LEU A 206 13.94 2.27 -4.95
CA LEU A 206 14.95 2.95 -4.15
C LEU A 206 15.22 2.23 -2.80
N GLY A 207 16.49 1.89 -2.53
CA GLY A 207 16.90 1.20 -1.31
C GLY A 207 16.65 -0.31 -1.30
N GLU A 208 15.99 -0.86 -2.33
CA GLU A 208 15.85 -2.31 -2.48
C GLU A 208 17.22 -2.96 -2.78
N ARG A 209 17.43 -4.16 -2.23
CA ARG A 209 18.66 -4.93 -2.41
C ARG A 209 18.57 -5.91 -3.58
N ILE A 210 19.35 -5.63 -4.62
CA ILE A 210 19.64 -6.56 -5.71
C ILE A 210 20.75 -7.52 -5.25
N ALA A 211 20.56 -8.84 -5.42
CA ALA A 211 21.60 -9.83 -5.14
C ALA A 211 21.85 -10.75 -6.34
N ILE A 212 23.12 -10.83 -6.77
CA ILE A 212 23.58 -11.61 -7.92
C ILE A 212 24.58 -12.66 -7.47
N ASN A 213 24.54 -13.82 -8.11
CA ASN A 213 25.48 -14.91 -7.91
C ASN A 213 26.20 -15.22 -9.23
N VAL A 214 27.51 -15.35 -9.17
CA VAL A 214 28.36 -15.82 -10.27
C VAL A 214 28.95 -17.17 -9.88
N VAL A 215 28.78 -18.19 -10.72
CA VAL A 215 29.23 -19.57 -10.46
C VAL A 215 30.33 -19.95 -11.44
N PHE A 216 31.40 -20.55 -10.93
CA PHE A 216 32.53 -21.03 -11.70
C PHE A 216 32.49 -22.54 -11.92
N SER A 217 33.26 -23.01 -12.90
CA SER A 217 33.34 -24.43 -13.30
C SER A 217 33.92 -25.31 -12.20
N GLU A 218 34.81 -24.80 -11.35
CA GLU A 218 35.45 -25.59 -10.30
C GLU A 218 35.62 -24.80 -9.00
N TYR A 219 36.31 -25.40 -8.03
CA TYR A 219 36.63 -24.78 -6.75
C TYR A 219 37.80 -23.81 -6.92
N LEU A 220 37.63 -22.58 -6.43
CA LEU A 220 38.58 -21.49 -6.59
C LEU A 220 38.88 -20.81 -5.26
N GLU A 221 40.15 -20.59 -4.97
CA GLU A 221 40.63 -19.76 -3.88
C GLU A 221 40.54 -18.28 -4.28
N LEU A 222 39.79 -17.50 -3.50
CA LEU A 222 39.61 -16.07 -3.69
C LEU A 222 40.47 -15.30 -2.68
N THR A 223 41.24 -14.32 -3.16
CA THR A 223 41.83 -13.26 -2.34
C THR A 223 41.23 -11.90 -2.73
N GLY A 224 41.22 -10.94 -1.79
CA GLY A 224 40.65 -9.61 -2.03
C GLY A 224 39.12 -9.55 -2.00
N ALA A 225 38.58 -8.40 -2.42
CA ALA A 225 37.14 -8.11 -2.44
C ALA A 225 36.71 -7.72 -3.86
N PRO A 226 36.23 -8.67 -4.68
CA PRO A 226 35.82 -8.38 -6.04
C PRO A 226 34.56 -7.50 -6.08
N SER A 227 34.27 -6.95 -7.25
CA SER A 227 33.01 -6.25 -7.54
C SER A 227 32.43 -6.70 -8.87
N LEU A 228 31.11 -6.64 -8.99
CA LEU A 228 30.40 -6.95 -10.22
C LEU A 228 29.72 -5.68 -10.74
N GLY A 229 30.06 -5.24 -11.96
CA GLY A 229 29.41 -4.10 -12.61
C GLY A 229 27.98 -4.42 -13.05
N LEU A 230 27.00 -3.68 -12.53
CA LEU A 230 25.62 -3.71 -12.97
C LEU A 230 25.36 -2.47 -13.84
N THR A 231 24.90 -2.65 -15.05
CA THR A 231 24.44 -1.53 -15.88
C THR A 231 23.00 -1.22 -15.49
N ILE A 232 22.79 0.01 -15.00
CA ILE A 232 21.49 0.56 -14.63
C ILE A 232 21.25 1.82 -15.46
N GLY A 233 20.46 1.66 -16.52
CA GLY A 233 20.27 2.63 -17.59
C GLY A 233 21.59 2.88 -18.32
N THR A 234 22.13 4.09 -18.19
CA THR A 234 23.41 4.46 -18.85
C THR A 234 24.63 4.37 -17.94
N ARG A 235 24.45 3.96 -16.68
CA ARG A 235 25.51 4.00 -15.66
C ARG A 235 25.87 2.60 -15.19
N THR A 236 27.16 2.36 -14.99
CA THR A 236 27.64 1.13 -14.34
C THR A 236 27.76 1.36 -12.84
N ARG A 237 27.09 0.50 -12.07
CA ARG A 237 27.05 0.47 -10.60
C ARG A 237 27.83 -0.72 -10.07
N PRO A 238 28.81 -0.54 -9.18
CA PRO A 238 29.58 -1.64 -8.64
C PRO A 238 28.81 -2.37 -7.53
N ALA A 239 28.29 -3.56 -7.80
CA ALA A 239 27.78 -4.45 -6.77
C ALA A 239 28.92 -5.01 -5.91
N ALA A 240 28.78 -4.91 -4.59
CA ALA A 240 29.79 -5.32 -3.63
C ALA A 240 29.78 -6.83 -3.41
N TYR A 241 30.97 -7.45 -3.34
CA TYR A 241 31.11 -8.84 -2.92
C TYR A 241 30.70 -9.02 -1.45
N VAL A 242 29.87 -10.03 -1.19
CA VAL A 242 29.34 -10.34 0.15
C VAL A 242 29.92 -11.64 0.68
N SER A 243 29.88 -12.70 -0.12
CA SER A 243 30.27 -14.03 0.34
C SER A 243 30.62 -14.98 -0.80
N ARG A 244 31.47 -15.96 -0.47
CA ARG A 244 31.81 -17.11 -1.30
C ARG A 244 31.15 -18.35 -0.72
N TYR A 245 30.60 -19.18 -1.59
CA TYR A 245 30.02 -20.48 -1.24
C TYR A 245 30.68 -21.57 -2.07
N ASP A 246 31.03 -22.66 -1.41
CA ASP A 246 31.45 -23.89 -2.06
C ASP A 246 30.27 -24.85 -2.07
N PHE A 247 29.94 -25.35 -3.25
CA PHE A 247 28.92 -26.37 -3.37
C PHE A 247 29.56 -27.76 -3.32
N ILE A 248 28.78 -28.74 -2.88
CA ILE A 248 29.13 -30.17 -2.95
C ILE A 248 29.49 -30.58 -4.39
N SER A 249 28.97 -29.84 -5.39
CA SER A 249 29.35 -29.95 -6.79
C SER A 249 30.83 -29.68 -7.09
N GLY A 250 31.62 -29.18 -6.15
CA GLY A 250 33.01 -28.77 -6.38
C GLY A 250 33.10 -27.48 -7.19
N THR A 251 32.12 -26.60 -7.07
CA THR A 251 32.09 -25.30 -7.76
C THR A 251 32.12 -24.16 -6.76
N THR A 252 32.80 -23.08 -7.12
CA THR A 252 32.79 -21.82 -6.35
C THR A 252 31.69 -20.89 -6.86
N ARG A 253 30.93 -20.32 -5.92
CA ARG A 253 29.94 -19.25 -6.16
C ARG A 253 30.33 -17.99 -5.41
N LEU A 254 30.39 -16.87 -6.12
CA LEU A 254 30.54 -15.54 -5.53
C LEU A 254 29.18 -14.84 -5.50
N ARG A 255 28.81 -14.27 -4.34
CA ARG A 255 27.59 -13.50 -4.16
C ARG A 255 27.92 -12.01 -4.07
N PHE A 256 27.22 -11.22 -4.86
CA PHE A 256 27.30 -9.76 -4.90
C PHE A 256 25.96 -9.13 -4.54
N THR A 257 25.98 -7.94 -3.96
CA THR A 257 24.78 -7.15 -3.68
C THR A 257 24.96 -5.69 -4.04
N TYR A 258 23.87 -5.07 -4.47
CA TYR A 258 23.76 -3.64 -4.71
C TYR A 258 22.43 -3.14 -4.14
N ASP A 259 22.46 -2.04 -3.39
CA ASP A 259 21.25 -1.37 -2.93
C ASP A 259 20.95 -0.26 -3.96
N VAL A 260 19.73 -0.23 -4.49
CA VAL A 260 19.33 0.76 -5.51
C VAL A 260 19.52 2.16 -4.96
N GLU A 261 20.29 2.98 -5.66
CA GLU A 261 20.61 4.35 -5.27
C GLU A 261 19.61 5.35 -5.87
N ALA A 262 19.55 6.55 -5.29
CA ALA A 262 18.75 7.63 -5.85
C ALA A 262 19.18 7.95 -7.30
N SER A 263 18.20 8.23 -8.15
CA SER A 263 18.38 8.47 -9.59
C SER A 263 18.84 7.25 -10.40
N ASP A 264 18.86 6.05 -9.80
CA ASP A 264 18.89 4.82 -10.57
C ASP A 264 17.62 4.70 -11.40
N LEU A 265 17.76 4.52 -12.70
CA LEU A 265 16.64 4.39 -13.61
C LEU A 265 17.06 3.51 -14.75
N ASP A 266 16.31 2.44 -14.93
CA ASP A 266 16.50 1.46 -15.97
C ASP A 266 15.14 0.89 -16.39
N THR A 267 14.62 1.39 -17.51
CA THR A 267 13.29 1.06 -18.00
C THR A 267 13.27 -0.11 -18.98
N ASP A 268 14.41 -0.49 -19.51
CA ASP A 268 14.63 -1.65 -20.37
C ASP A 268 15.19 -2.85 -19.60
N GLY A 269 15.72 -2.63 -18.40
CA GLY A 269 16.07 -3.66 -17.45
C GLY A 269 17.55 -3.72 -17.14
N LEU A 270 17.90 -4.07 -15.90
CA LEU A 270 19.28 -4.18 -15.45
C LEU A 270 20.07 -5.18 -16.30
N ALA A 271 21.27 -4.75 -16.74
CA ALA A 271 22.20 -5.56 -17.51
C ALA A 271 23.51 -5.85 -16.75
N ILE A 272 24.22 -6.90 -17.18
CA ILE A 272 25.53 -7.31 -16.67
C ILE A 272 26.42 -7.62 -17.87
N ALA A 273 27.40 -6.75 -18.13
CA ALA A 273 28.33 -6.90 -19.24
C ALA A 273 29.23 -8.14 -19.11
N ALA A 274 29.75 -8.63 -20.24
CA ALA A 274 30.63 -9.81 -20.27
C ALA A 274 31.91 -9.63 -19.43
N ASP A 275 32.43 -8.41 -19.34
CA ASP A 275 33.64 -8.05 -18.58
C ASP A 275 33.35 -7.42 -17.21
N ALA A 276 32.14 -7.60 -16.66
CA ALA A 276 31.69 -6.90 -15.46
C ALA A 276 32.38 -7.32 -14.15
N LEU A 277 33.08 -8.45 -14.11
CA LEU A 277 33.70 -8.97 -12.89
C LEU A 277 35.13 -8.45 -12.71
N ALA A 278 35.35 -7.64 -11.66
CA ALA A 278 36.65 -7.08 -11.32
C ALA A 278 37.16 -7.63 -9.97
N LEU A 279 38.42 -8.07 -9.90
CA LEU A 279 39.02 -8.61 -8.67
C LEU A 279 39.58 -7.54 -7.72
N ASN A 280 39.66 -6.28 -8.13
CA ASN A 280 40.12 -5.15 -7.31
C ASN A 280 41.48 -5.40 -6.62
N GLY A 281 42.44 -5.96 -7.35
CA GLY A 281 43.77 -6.29 -6.83
C GLY A 281 43.89 -7.66 -6.14
N GLY A 282 42.78 -8.41 -6.05
CA GLY A 282 42.75 -9.80 -5.60
C GLY A 282 43.09 -10.83 -6.69
N THR A 283 42.97 -12.10 -6.34
CA THR A 283 43.18 -13.26 -7.23
C THR A 283 42.04 -14.25 -7.09
N LEU A 284 41.71 -14.96 -8.16
CA LEU A 284 40.75 -16.07 -8.13
C LEU A 284 41.36 -17.25 -8.89
N ARG A 285 41.85 -18.27 -8.16
CA ARG A 285 42.70 -19.34 -8.71
C ARG A 285 42.24 -20.72 -8.30
N ASN A 286 42.45 -21.72 -9.15
CA ASN A 286 42.30 -23.12 -8.75
C ASN A 286 43.47 -23.59 -7.86
N ALA A 287 43.39 -24.84 -7.38
CA ALA A 287 44.43 -25.41 -6.51
C ALA A 287 45.79 -25.59 -7.20
N ALA A 288 45.81 -25.67 -8.54
CA ALA A 288 47.03 -25.73 -9.35
C ALA A 288 47.70 -24.36 -9.55
N GLY A 289 47.00 -23.27 -9.18
CA GLY A 289 47.49 -21.89 -9.26
C GLY A 289 47.10 -21.16 -10.55
N THR A 290 46.28 -21.77 -11.40
CA THR A 290 45.78 -21.16 -12.64
C THR A 290 44.67 -20.16 -12.35
N ASP A 291 44.78 -18.98 -12.95
CA ASP A 291 43.81 -17.89 -12.82
C ASP A 291 42.50 -18.23 -13.56
N ALA A 292 41.37 -17.94 -12.91
CA ALA A 292 40.06 -18.08 -13.51
C ALA A 292 39.85 -17.04 -14.64
N ASN A 293 39.19 -17.46 -15.71
CA ASN A 293 38.66 -16.56 -16.71
C ASN A 293 37.45 -15.81 -16.12
N LEU A 294 37.57 -14.48 -16.06
CA LEU A 294 36.55 -13.60 -15.49
C LEU A 294 35.50 -13.15 -16.52
N ASP A 295 35.71 -13.45 -17.80
CA ASP A 295 34.75 -13.17 -18.86
C ASP A 295 33.49 -14.02 -18.65
N LEU A 296 32.35 -13.35 -18.50
CA LEU A 296 31.05 -13.97 -18.33
C LEU A 296 30.53 -14.54 -19.65
N GLY A 297 31.05 -14.08 -20.80
CA GLY A 297 30.73 -14.59 -22.13
C GLY A 297 29.23 -14.63 -22.41
N SER A 298 28.73 -15.81 -22.80
CA SER A 298 27.30 -16.03 -23.07
C SER A 298 26.41 -16.01 -21.82
N HIS A 299 26.98 -15.87 -20.62
CA HIS A 299 26.25 -15.68 -19.36
C HIS A 299 26.08 -14.22 -18.98
N ALA A 300 26.64 -13.29 -19.77
CA ALA A 300 26.31 -11.89 -19.67
C ALA A 300 24.79 -11.69 -19.79
N VAL A 301 24.27 -10.71 -19.08
CA VAL A 301 22.85 -10.38 -19.07
C VAL A 301 22.70 -9.11 -19.90
N THR A 302 22.04 -9.20 -21.05
CA THR A 302 21.53 -8.01 -21.75
C THR A 302 20.37 -7.40 -20.95
N ASP A 303 19.94 -6.20 -21.31
CA ASP A 303 18.81 -5.55 -20.66
C ASP A 303 17.62 -6.53 -20.52
N ASP A 304 17.18 -6.72 -19.28
CA ASP A 304 16.20 -7.72 -18.90
C ASP A 304 14.89 -7.05 -18.47
N PRO A 305 13.86 -7.02 -19.35
CA PRO A 305 12.62 -6.30 -19.09
C PRO A 305 11.85 -6.77 -17.85
N ASP A 306 12.16 -7.96 -17.32
CA ASP A 306 11.56 -8.46 -16.07
C ASP A 306 12.33 -8.02 -14.81
N ARG A 307 13.38 -7.20 -14.98
CA ARG A 307 14.29 -6.69 -13.93
C ARG A 307 14.57 -5.19 -14.11
N GLN A 308 13.51 -4.40 -14.26
CA GLN A 308 13.58 -2.93 -14.33
C GLN A 308 14.09 -2.33 -13.01
N VAL A 309 14.59 -1.10 -13.04
CA VAL A 309 15.04 -0.36 -11.85
C VAL A 309 14.41 1.02 -11.86
N ASP A 310 13.77 1.41 -10.77
CA ASP A 310 13.31 2.77 -10.54
C ASP A 310 13.71 3.23 -9.14
N GLY A 311 14.93 3.74 -9.05
CA GLY A 311 15.44 4.52 -7.93
C GLY A 311 15.12 6.01 -8.04
N ARG A 312 14.15 6.41 -8.88
CA ARG A 312 13.62 7.78 -8.80
C ARG A 312 12.90 7.96 -7.47
N VAL A 313 12.81 9.23 -7.14
CA VAL A 313 12.00 9.81 -6.09
C VAL A 313 10.60 10.02 -6.71
N ASP A 314 9.59 9.19 -6.37
CA ASP A 314 8.27 9.25 -7.03
C ASP A 314 7.44 10.49 -6.62
N THR A 315 6.44 10.78 -7.46
CA THR A 315 5.84 12.07 -7.75
C THR A 315 4.46 12.28 -7.12
N ALA A 316 4.22 13.53 -6.71
CA ALA A 316 2.98 14.20 -6.28
C ALA A 316 1.73 13.41 -5.80
N PRO A 317 1.30 13.55 -4.52
CA PRO A 317 -0.06 13.20 -4.08
C PRO A 317 -1.18 13.82 -4.94
N ARG A 318 -2.26 13.06 -5.17
CA ARG A 318 -3.50 13.46 -5.88
C ARG A 318 -4.63 13.83 -4.90
N LEU A 319 -5.64 14.60 -5.30
CA LEU A 319 -6.82 14.92 -4.45
C LEU A 319 -8.06 14.09 -4.84
N GLY A 320 -8.89 13.77 -3.85
CA GLY A 320 -10.24 13.20 -4.04
C GLY A 320 -11.20 13.60 -2.91
N LEU A 321 -12.39 14.09 -3.24
CA LEU A 321 -13.44 14.44 -2.26
C LEU A 321 -14.05 13.18 -1.60
N ILE A 322 -14.34 13.19 -0.29
CA ILE A 322 -14.92 12.04 0.46
C ILE A 322 -16.32 12.33 1.03
N ASN A 323 -16.85 13.55 0.96
CA ASN A 323 -18.22 13.79 1.42
C ASN A 323 -19.21 13.21 0.40
N PHE A 324 -19.62 11.96 0.65
CA PHE A 324 -20.66 11.28 -0.11
C PHE A 324 -22.04 11.81 0.30
N GLY A 325 -22.71 12.52 -0.60
CA GLY A 325 -24.17 12.74 -0.54
C GLY A 325 -24.68 14.08 0.00
N ALA A 326 -23.83 14.96 0.54
CA ALA A 326 -24.21 16.32 0.91
C ALA A 326 -23.69 17.33 -0.12
N GLU A 327 -24.60 18.13 -0.70
CA GLU A 327 -24.31 19.16 -1.70
C GLU A 327 -24.52 20.59 -1.15
N THR A 328 -25.10 20.70 0.05
CA THR A 328 -25.26 21.93 0.82
C THR A 328 -24.73 21.71 2.23
N PHE A 329 -23.95 22.66 2.76
CA PHE A 329 -23.37 22.60 4.09
C PHE A 329 -23.85 23.77 4.97
N GLY A 330 -24.55 23.44 6.04
CA GLY A 330 -24.99 24.39 7.06
C GLY A 330 -23.95 24.64 8.15
N ARG A 331 -24.16 25.66 8.99
CA ARG A 331 -23.31 25.94 10.16
C ARG A 331 -23.11 24.69 11.03
N GLY A 332 -21.85 24.41 11.40
CA GLY A 332 -21.47 23.28 12.24
C GLY A 332 -21.41 21.94 11.50
N GLU A 333 -21.85 21.88 10.24
CA GLU A 333 -21.63 20.69 9.41
C GLU A 333 -20.17 20.60 8.95
N ARG A 334 -19.73 19.37 8.71
CA ARG A 334 -18.33 19.06 8.43
C ARG A 334 -18.10 18.77 6.95
N ILE A 335 -17.24 19.58 6.34
CA ILE A 335 -16.70 19.36 4.99
C ILE A 335 -15.49 18.43 5.09
N ARG A 336 -15.38 17.39 4.24
CA ARG A 336 -14.26 16.42 4.25
C ARG A 336 -13.66 16.17 2.87
N PHE A 337 -12.33 16.22 2.79
CA PHE A 337 -11.53 15.89 1.61
C PHE A 337 -10.51 14.79 1.90
N SER A 338 -10.14 14.03 0.87
CA SER A 338 -8.98 13.15 0.85
C SER A 338 -7.92 13.74 -0.07
N VAL A 339 -6.67 13.66 0.34
CA VAL A 339 -5.53 13.66 -0.58
C VAL A 339 -5.05 12.21 -0.64
N TRP A 340 -5.11 11.61 -1.82
CA TRP A 340 -4.65 10.24 -2.08
C TRP A 340 -3.30 10.24 -2.80
N ALA A 341 -2.34 9.51 -2.26
CA ALA A 341 -1.08 9.18 -2.93
C ALA A 341 -1.09 7.73 -3.40
N ASN A 342 -0.42 7.48 -4.53
CA ASN A 342 -0.26 6.17 -5.15
C ASN A 342 0.71 5.24 -4.41
N GLU A 343 1.20 5.65 -3.24
CA GLU A 343 2.13 4.88 -2.43
C GLU A 343 1.94 5.12 -0.92
N HIS A 344 2.68 4.37 -0.11
CA HIS A 344 2.67 4.54 1.34
C HIS A 344 3.51 5.74 1.77
N LEU A 345 2.88 6.74 2.37
CA LEU A 345 3.49 8.00 2.77
C LEU A 345 3.51 8.15 4.30
N THR A 346 4.67 8.52 4.82
CA THR A 346 4.83 9.05 6.17
C THR A 346 4.53 10.54 6.18
N VAL A 347 3.60 10.94 7.04
CA VAL A 347 3.23 12.36 7.23
C VAL A 347 3.65 12.79 8.63
N THR A 348 4.35 13.93 8.71
CA THR A 348 4.70 14.59 9.97
C THR A 348 4.11 15.99 10.03
N GLY A 349 4.01 16.56 11.24
CA GLY A 349 3.37 17.85 11.45
C GLY A 349 1.85 17.81 11.24
N GLU A 350 1.26 18.98 11.03
CA GLU A 350 -0.19 19.16 10.85
C GLU A 350 -0.46 19.83 9.49
N PRO A 351 -0.40 19.09 8.37
CA PRO A 351 -0.72 19.65 7.07
C PRO A 351 -2.15 20.19 7.03
N THR A 352 -2.33 21.33 6.34
CA THR A 352 -3.65 21.91 6.07
C THR A 352 -3.90 22.02 4.57
N LEU A 353 -5.19 22.03 4.21
CA LEU A 353 -5.63 22.29 2.84
C LEU A 353 -6.46 23.57 2.83
N ALA A 354 -6.03 24.57 2.07
CA ALA A 354 -6.77 25.81 1.89
C ALA A 354 -8.08 25.55 1.12
N LEU A 355 -9.21 25.82 1.77
CA LEU A 355 -10.55 25.78 1.21
C LEU A 355 -11.05 27.22 1.04
N ILE A 356 -11.48 27.57 -0.16
CA ILE A 356 -12.02 28.89 -0.44
C ILE A 356 -13.55 28.80 -0.37
N ILE A 357 -14.12 29.65 0.49
CA ILE A 357 -15.57 29.83 0.70
C ILE A 357 -15.92 31.29 0.36
N GLY A 358 -16.82 31.49 -0.61
CA GLY A 358 -17.34 32.78 -1.06
C GLY A 358 -17.09 33.07 -2.55
N ASP A 359 -17.54 34.23 -3.02
CA ASP A 359 -17.56 34.62 -4.44
C ASP A 359 -16.18 34.57 -5.15
N HIS A 360 -15.80 33.48 -5.84
CA HIS A 360 -14.66 33.31 -6.75
C HIS A 360 -13.26 33.79 -6.24
N PRO A 361 -12.17 33.01 -6.40
CA PRO A 361 -10.83 33.29 -5.83
C PRO A 361 -10.15 34.65 -6.14
N LEU A 362 -10.77 35.53 -6.93
CA LEU A 362 -10.27 36.86 -7.31
C LEU A 362 -11.16 38.02 -6.84
N ALA A 363 -12.31 37.78 -6.19
CA ALA A 363 -13.15 38.85 -5.68
C ALA A 363 -12.72 39.32 -4.29
N ARG A 364 -12.98 40.60 -3.96
CA ARG A 364 -12.81 41.11 -2.60
C ARG A 364 -13.92 40.54 -1.73
N GLY A 365 -13.60 39.63 -0.81
CA GLY A 365 -14.56 39.05 0.13
C GLY A 365 -14.32 37.57 0.47
N ASN A 366 -13.52 36.85 -0.31
CA ASN A 366 -13.32 35.41 -0.09
C ASN A 366 -12.66 35.09 1.24
N GLN A 367 -13.24 34.12 1.93
CA GLN A 367 -12.68 33.57 3.15
C GLN A 367 -11.89 32.32 2.80
N VAL A 368 -10.56 32.41 2.93
CA VAL A 368 -9.70 31.23 2.89
C VAL A 368 -9.77 30.56 4.25
N ARG A 369 -10.38 29.39 4.28
CA ARG A 369 -10.44 28.49 5.43
C ARG A 369 -9.34 27.44 5.33
N GLN A 370 -8.87 26.94 6.46
CA GLN A 370 -7.87 25.90 6.53
C GLN A 370 -8.55 24.61 6.98
N MET A 371 -8.56 23.61 6.12
CA MET A 371 -8.98 22.27 6.50
C MET A 371 -7.83 21.57 7.23
N GLU A 372 -8.13 20.96 8.36
CA GLU A 372 -7.16 20.29 9.21
C GLU A 372 -7.12 18.79 8.93
N MET A 373 -5.93 18.23 8.78
CA MET A 373 -5.73 16.79 8.68
C MET A 373 -6.10 16.11 9.99
N TYR A 374 -7.00 15.12 9.94
CA TYR A 374 -7.41 14.35 11.13
C TYR A 374 -7.03 12.88 11.07
N GLN A 375 -6.62 12.37 9.90
CA GLN A 375 -6.28 10.97 9.73
C GLN A 375 -5.35 10.75 8.54
N VAL A 376 -4.37 9.86 8.71
CA VAL A 376 -3.65 9.20 7.61
C VAL A 376 -4.00 7.71 7.65
N SER A 377 -4.36 7.14 6.50
CA SER A 377 -4.65 5.71 6.38
C SER A 377 -3.97 5.12 5.17
N HIS A 378 -3.49 3.89 5.30
CA HIS A 378 -2.83 3.14 4.23
C HIS A 378 -3.78 2.06 3.70
N GLN A 379 -3.80 1.88 2.37
CA GLN A 379 -4.42 0.75 1.69
C GLN A 379 -3.39 0.06 0.80
N ASP A 380 -3.75 -1.07 0.17
CA ASP A 380 -2.83 -1.98 -0.54
C ASP A 380 -1.85 -1.30 -1.51
N TYR A 381 -2.20 -0.14 -2.08
CA TYR A 381 -1.34 0.60 -3.02
C TYR A 381 -1.38 2.13 -2.81
N GLY A 382 -1.56 2.63 -1.58
CA GLY A 382 -1.58 4.08 -1.39
C GLY A 382 -1.92 4.59 0.00
N SER A 383 -1.74 5.89 0.19
CA SER A 383 -2.08 6.61 1.41
C SER A 383 -3.17 7.62 1.17
N TYR A 384 -4.07 7.77 2.14
CA TYR A 384 -5.11 8.77 2.15
C TYR A 384 -4.91 9.69 3.35
N LEU A 385 -4.67 10.97 3.09
CA LEU A 385 -4.69 12.04 4.09
C LEU A 385 -6.09 12.62 4.10
N ARG A 386 -6.80 12.51 5.21
CA ARG A 386 -8.16 13.01 5.35
C ARG A 386 -8.15 14.32 6.10
N LEU A 387 -8.77 15.32 5.50
CA LEU A 387 -8.88 16.67 6.04
C LEU A 387 -10.33 17.04 6.25
N HIS A 388 -10.58 17.89 7.23
CA HIS A 388 -11.92 18.37 7.54
C HIS A 388 -11.96 19.86 7.90
N TYR A 389 -13.14 20.44 7.77
CA TYR A 389 -13.45 21.79 8.22
C TYR A 389 -14.91 21.85 8.68
N ASP A 390 -15.15 22.46 9.84
CA ASP A 390 -16.50 22.69 10.37
C ASP A 390 -16.95 24.09 9.99
N VAL A 391 -18.10 24.18 9.30
CA VAL A 391 -18.64 25.45 8.79
C VAL A 391 -18.90 26.43 9.92
N GLN A 392 -18.31 27.62 9.82
CA GLN A 392 -18.38 28.69 10.81
C GLN A 392 -19.53 29.66 10.52
N ALA A 393 -19.83 30.51 11.50
CA ALA A 393 -20.75 31.62 11.27
C ALA A 393 -20.16 32.59 10.23
N ALA A 394 -20.99 33.01 9.28
CA ALA A 394 -20.63 33.86 8.13
C ALA A 394 -19.87 33.18 6.97
N ASP A 395 -19.65 31.87 7.02
CA ASP A 395 -19.24 31.11 5.82
C ASP A 395 -20.42 31.07 4.85
N VAL A 396 -20.38 31.79 3.73
CA VAL A 396 -21.46 31.81 2.74
C VAL A 396 -20.87 31.67 1.36
N ASP A 397 -21.36 30.70 0.60
CA ASP A 397 -20.88 30.38 -0.73
C ASP A 397 -21.99 29.75 -1.58
N ALA A 398 -22.66 30.57 -2.37
CA ALA A 398 -23.80 30.17 -3.18
C ALA A 398 -23.40 29.56 -4.54
N ASN A 399 -22.18 29.83 -5.02
CA ASN A 399 -21.61 29.36 -6.28
C ASN A 399 -20.72 28.11 -6.11
N GLY A 400 -20.47 27.71 -4.87
CA GLY A 400 -19.85 26.47 -4.47
C GLY A 400 -18.36 26.60 -4.15
N LEU A 401 -17.85 25.66 -3.37
CA LEU A 401 -16.46 25.64 -2.90
C LEU A 401 -15.41 25.71 -4.02
N SER A 402 -14.24 26.23 -3.64
CA SER A 402 -13.03 26.33 -4.48
C SER A 402 -11.78 25.77 -3.78
N ILE A 403 -10.92 25.04 -4.51
CA ILE A 403 -9.60 24.56 -4.06
C ILE A 403 -8.58 24.85 -5.17
N THR A 404 -7.47 25.51 -4.83
CA THR A 404 -6.42 25.86 -5.79
C THR A 404 -5.32 24.81 -5.90
N ALA A 405 -4.51 24.91 -6.94
CA ALA A 405 -3.39 24.00 -7.19
C ALA A 405 -2.32 23.99 -6.08
N SER A 406 -2.19 25.08 -5.31
CA SER A 406 -1.20 25.21 -4.24
C SER A 406 -1.86 25.24 -2.86
N ALA A 407 -3.04 24.64 -2.72
CA ALA A 407 -3.81 24.69 -1.49
C ALA A 407 -3.22 23.86 -0.35
N LEU A 408 -2.38 22.86 -0.62
CA LEU A 408 -1.82 21.98 0.41
C LEU A 408 -0.58 22.62 1.05
N SER A 409 -0.65 22.90 2.35
CA SER A 409 0.45 23.41 3.17
C SER A 409 0.89 22.34 4.17
N LEU A 410 2.21 22.22 4.37
CA LEU A 410 2.78 21.27 5.33
C LEU A 410 2.85 21.81 6.77
N ASN A 411 2.72 23.13 6.96
CA ASN A 411 2.82 23.82 8.26
C ASN A 411 4.06 23.40 9.09
N GLY A 412 5.22 23.30 8.43
CA GLY A 412 6.48 22.90 9.07
C GLY A 412 6.68 21.38 9.20
N GLY A 413 5.71 20.57 8.76
CA GLY A 413 5.82 19.12 8.63
C GLY A 413 6.41 18.64 7.31
N THR A 414 6.31 17.34 7.06
CA THR A 414 6.77 16.67 5.83
C THR A 414 5.75 15.63 5.37
N ILE A 415 5.66 15.41 4.06
CA ILE A 415 4.97 14.25 3.48
C ILE A 415 6.02 13.52 2.65
N ARG A 416 6.35 12.29 3.04
CA ARG A 416 7.43 11.50 2.42
C ARG A 416 7.06 10.06 2.17
N ASP A 417 7.63 9.42 1.17
CA ASP A 417 7.52 7.98 0.97
C ASP A 417 8.41 7.18 1.96
N ALA A 418 8.43 5.86 1.81
CA ALA A 418 9.32 4.99 2.58
C ALA A 418 10.82 5.19 2.23
N GLY A 419 11.11 5.69 1.03
CA GLY A 419 12.45 6.08 0.57
C GLY A 419 12.95 7.41 1.15
N GLY A 420 12.09 8.17 1.85
CA GLY A 420 12.41 9.46 2.46
C GLY A 420 12.26 10.67 1.53
N ASN A 421 11.62 10.49 0.39
CA ASN A 421 11.47 11.48 -0.67
C ASN A 421 10.31 12.45 -0.40
N ASP A 422 10.50 13.76 -0.63
CA ASP A 422 9.44 14.75 -0.43
C ASP A 422 8.37 14.66 -1.52
N ALA A 423 7.12 14.55 -1.09
CA ALA A 423 5.96 14.55 -1.97
C ALA A 423 5.79 15.90 -2.70
N ASN A 424 5.50 15.86 -4.00
CA ASN A 424 5.13 17.07 -4.74
C ASN A 424 3.69 17.52 -4.39
N LEU A 425 3.57 18.70 -3.78
CA LEU A 425 2.31 19.18 -3.21
C LEU A 425 1.35 19.82 -4.23
N SER A 426 1.69 19.82 -5.53
CA SER A 426 0.83 20.42 -6.56
C SER A 426 -0.45 19.62 -6.77
N LEU A 427 -1.56 20.36 -6.78
CA LEU A 427 -2.92 19.90 -6.97
C LEU A 427 -3.48 20.30 -8.34
N ASP A 428 -2.64 20.75 -9.29
CA ASP A 428 -3.04 21.32 -10.60
C ASP A 428 -4.09 20.50 -11.36
N ARG A 429 -4.07 19.16 -11.23
CA ARG A 429 -5.00 18.25 -11.91
C ARG A 429 -6.35 18.08 -11.22
N PHE A 430 -6.49 18.56 -9.99
CA PHE A 430 -7.62 18.28 -9.11
C PHE A 430 -8.15 19.52 -8.39
N SER A 431 -7.50 20.67 -8.56
CA SER A 431 -8.07 21.96 -8.21
C SER A 431 -9.37 22.20 -8.98
N PHE A 432 -10.33 22.81 -8.32
CA PHE A 432 -11.60 23.19 -8.91
C PHE A 432 -12.01 24.55 -8.37
N THR A 433 -12.82 25.24 -9.16
CA THR A 433 -13.35 26.55 -8.79
C THR A 433 -14.86 26.50 -8.95
N ASP A 434 -15.57 26.96 -7.93
CA ASP A 434 -17.01 27.29 -7.94
C ASP A 434 -17.87 26.26 -8.70
N THR A 435 -17.83 25.02 -8.21
CA THR A 435 -18.46 23.87 -8.89
C THR A 435 -19.98 23.93 -8.99
N GLY A 436 -20.64 24.89 -8.34
CA GLY A 436 -22.10 24.99 -8.26
C GLY A 436 -22.78 23.85 -7.48
N ARG A 437 -22.00 22.94 -6.89
CA ARG A 437 -22.48 21.66 -6.33
C ARG A 437 -22.17 21.47 -4.84
N PHE A 438 -21.32 22.30 -4.26
CA PHE A 438 -20.98 22.27 -2.83
C PHE A 438 -21.24 23.63 -2.22
N ILE A 439 -22.51 23.95 -2.01
CA ILE A 439 -22.96 25.25 -1.50
C ILE A 439 -22.74 25.29 0.01
N VAL A 440 -22.35 26.46 0.53
CA VAL A 440 -22.20 26.68 1.97
C VAL A 440 -23.15 27.79 2.43
N ASP A 441 -23.91 27.52 3.47
CA ASP A 441 -24.73 28.51 4.16
C ASP A 441 -24.54 28.38 5.68
N GLY A 442 -23.52 29.06 6.17
CA GLY A 442 -23.20 29.23 7.58
C GLY A 442 -23.90 30.45 8.20
N THR A 443 -24.90 31.05 7.54
CA THR A 443 -25.63 32.17 8.12
C THR A 443 -26.34 31.74 9.40
N VAL A 444 -26.34 32.63 10.38
CA VAL A 444 -27.12 32.48 11.60
C VAL A 444 -28.28 33.45 11.47
N GLU A 445 -29.50 32.93 11.46
CA GLU A 445 -30.70 33.78 11.52
C GLU A 445 -30.61 34.71 12.74
N ALA A 446 -30.81 36.01 12.56
CA ALA A 446 -30.83 36.94 13.70
C ALA A 446 -31.98 36.61 14.67
N ALA A 447 -31.76 36.82 15.97
CA ALA A 447 -32.80 36.71 17.01
C ALA A 447 -33.90 37.78 16.80
N PRO A 448 -35.10 37.64 17.41
CA PRO A 448 -36.19 38.61 17.24
C PRO A 448 -35.80 39.97 17.81
N GLU A 449 -36.13 41.04 17.09
CA GLU A 449 -35.96 42.42 17.52
C GLU A 449 -37.30 43.15 17.52
N THR A 450 -37.50 44.01 18.51
CA THR A 450 -38.63 44.94 18.56
C THR A 450 -38.59 45.92 17.39
N LYS A 451 -39.74 46.13 16.75
CA LYS A 451 -39.90 47.04 15.60
C LYS A 451 -40.65 48.31 15.95
N TYR A 452 -41.82 48.19 16.58
CA TYR A 452 -42.61 49.33 17.00
C TYR A 452 -43.64 48.92 18.06
N VAL A 453 -44.18 49.92 18.75
CA VAL A 453 -45.26 49.77 19.74
C VAL A 453 -46.52 50.48 19.27
N GLY A 454 -47.66 50.17 19.87
CA GLY A 454 -48.89 50.90 19.61
C GLY A 454 -50.08 50.33 20.36
N PHE A 455 -51.27 50.79 19.98
CA PHE A 455 -52.54 50.38 20.60
C PHE A 455 -53.42 49.61 19.62
N ALA A 456 -53.94 48.47 20.08
CA ALA A 456 -54.90 47.62 19.37
C ALA A 456 -56.36 47.95 19.71
N SER A 457 -56.62 48.69 20.79
CA SER A 457 -57.95 49.21 21.14
C SER A 457 -58.15 50.66 20.68
N ARG A 458 -59.41 51.08 20.63
CA ARG A 458 -59.85 52.47 20.57
C ARG A 458 -60.88 52.70 21.67
N SER A 459 -60.98 53.93 22.17
CA SER A 459 -62.05 54.31 23.10
C SER A 459 -63.43 54.09 22.46
N ARG A 460 -64.44 53.81 23.29
CA ARG A 460 -65.83 53.70 22.83
C ARG A 460 -66.43 55.05 22.39
N VAL A 461 -65.94 56.18 22.92
CA VAL A 461 -66.49 57.52 22.65
C VAL A 461 -65.39 58.57 22.61
N GLY A 462 -65.26 59.27 21.48
CA GLY A 462 -64.55 60.55 21.38
C GLY A 462 -63.08 60.50 21.78
N ASP A 463 -62.40 59.39 21.49
CA ASP A 463 -60.95 59.20 21.73
C ASP A 463 -60.52 59.20 23.21
N THR A 464 -61.47 59.21 24.16
CA THR A 464 -61.19 59.20 25.61
C THR A 464 -61.65 57.87 26.23
N TYR A 465 -60.72 57.05 26.71
CA TYR A 465 -61.03 55.86 27.48
C TYR A 465 -61.64 56.25 28.82
N ARG A 466 -62.75 55.61 29.17
CA ARG A 466 -63.44 55.82 30.44
C ARG A 466 -63.09 54.74 31.45
N ARG A 467 -63.43 54.99 32.72
CA ARG A 467 -63.33 53.97 33.77
C ARG A 467 -63.90 52.62 33.33
N ASP A 468 -63.21 51.56 33.70
CA ASP A 468 -63.52 50.16 33.39
C ASP A 468 -63.40 49.80 31.90
N GLU A 469 -63.01 50.73 31.03
CA GLU A 469 -62.60 50.41 29.66
C GLU A 469 -61.21 49.78 29.65
N THR A 470 -61.03 48.78 28.77
CA THR A 470 -59.74 48.10 28.59
C THR A 470 -58.96 48.73 27.44
N ILE A 471 -57.77 49.21 27.75
CA ILE A 471 -56.74 49.59 26.80
C ILE A 471 -55.96 48.34 26.41
N ARG A 472 -55.81 48.09 25.11
CA ARG A 472 -54.96 47.04 24.54
C ARG A 472 -53.78 47.68 23.84
N ALA A 473 -52.59 47.46 24.36
CA ALA A 473 -51.32 47.87 23.77
C ALA A 473 -50.60 46.65 23.16
N PHE A 474 -49.65 46.90 22.27
CA PHE A 474 -48.82 45.84 21.69
C PHE A 474 -47.37 46.27 21.47
N VAL A 475 -46.47 45.29 21.48
CA VAL A 475 -45.07 45.40 21.06
C VAL A 475 -44.85 44.46 19.88
N ARG A 476 -44.48 44.99 18.71
CA ARG A 476 -44.25 44.23 17.47
C ARG A 476 -42.80 43.80 17.35
N PHE A 477 -42.56 42.56 16.95
CA PHE A 477 -41.26 42.01 16.59
C PHE A 477 -41.15 41.77 15.07
N ASP A 478 -39.92 41.68 14.58
CA ASP A 478 -39.62 41.37 13.18
C ASP A 478 -39.70 39.88 12.84
N LYS A 479 -39.52 39.04 13.86
CA LYS A 479 -39.62 37.59 13.82
C LYS A 479 -40.42 37.08 15.02
N PRO A 480 -41.03 35.87 14.94
CA PRO A 480 -41.87 35.36 16.02
C PRO A 480 -41.10 35.14 17.33
N PRO A 481 -41.50 35.78 18.45
CA PRO A 481 -40.87 35.55 19.74
C PRO A 481 -41.57 34.42 20.53
N THR A 482 -40.83 33.80 21.45
CA THR A 482 -41.28 32.90 22.51
C THR A 482 -41.15 33.61 23.85
N VAL A 483 -42.25 33.70 24.61
CA VAL A 483 -42.29 34.41 25.89
C VAL A 483 -42.29 33.41 27.05
N ILE A 484 -41.40 33.62 28.01
CA ILE A 484 -41.27 32.87 29.26
C ILE A 484 -41.55 33.84 30.41
N GLY A 485 -42.50 33.51 31.28
CA GLY A 485 -42.94 34.40 32.37
C GLY A 485 -44.04 35.37 31.94
N SER A 486 -44.25 36.42 32.73
CA SER A 486 -45.33 37.40 32.55
C SER A 486 -44.74 38.80 32.46
N PRO A 487 -44.24 39.23 31.29
CA PRO A 487 -43.74 40.59 31.13
C PRO A 487 -44.85 41.62 31.35
N VAL A 488 -44.46 42.85 31.67
CA VAL A 488 -45.36 43.99 31.86
C VAL A 488 -44.93 45.14 30.95
N LEU A 489 -45.92 45.92 30.49
CA LEU A 489 -45.69 47.11 29.69
C LEU A 489 -46.16 48.35 30.46
N ALA A 490 -45.25 49.26 30.77
CA ALA A 490 -45.57 50.53 31.40
C ALA A 490 -46.22 51.50 30.40
N LEU A 491 -47.39 52.01 30.75
CA LEU A 491 -48.12 53.06 30.05
C LEU A 491 -48.04 54.33 30.90
N ASP A 492 -47.58 55.43 30.34
CA ASP A 492 -47.68 56.74 30.98
C ASP A 492 -49.07 57.32 30.70
N VAL A 493 -49.84 57.53 31.76
CA VAL A 493 -51.19 58.08 31.74
C VAL A 493 -51.18 59.37 32.55
N GLY A 494 -51.08 60.52 31.88
CA GLY A 494 -51.08 61.84 32.52
C GLY A 494 -49.89 62.11 33.46
N GLY A 495 -48.74 61.46 33.22
CA GLY A 495 -47.53 61.53 34.04
C GLY A 495 -47.39 60.41 35.07
N GLU A 496 -48.39 59.53 35.18
CA GLU A 496 -48.41 58.39 36.11
C GLU A 496 -48.17 57.07 35.36
N SER A 497 -47.23 56.25 35.85
CA SER A 497 -46.93 54.95 35.26
C SER A 497 -47.99 53.90 35.65
N ARG A 498 -48.71 53.37 34.66
CA ARG A 498 -49.69 52.29 34.78
C ARG A 498 -49.18 51.02 34.10
N LEU A 499 -49.17 49.90 34.83
CA LEU A 499 -48.64 48.63 34.31
C LEU A 499 -49.74 47.83 33.59
N ALA A 500 -49.58 47.65 32.28
CA ALA A 500 -50.39 46.77 31.47
C ALA A 500 -49.87 45.32 31.55
N ALA A 501 -50.78 44.38 31.79
CA ALA A 501 -50.47 42.96 31.94
C ALA A 501 -50.41 42.25 30.59
N TYR A 502 -49.43 41.36 30.41
CA TYR A 502 -49.33 40.53 29.20
C TYR A 502 -50.56 39.63 29.00
N ASP A 503 -51.16 39.70 27.81
CA ASP A 503 -52.40 39.03 27.41
C ASP A 503 -52.19 38.00 26.27
N GLY A 504 -50.93 37.73 25.91
CA GLY A 504 -50.55 36.73 24.91
C GLY A 504 -49.96 37.30 23.63
N ILE A 505 -49.81 36.44 22.62
CA ILE A 505 -49.26 36.80 21.30
C ILE A 505 -50.42 36.97 20.30
N SER A 506 -50.31 37.95 19.40
CA SER A 506 -51.25 38.17 18.30
C SER A 506 -51.37 36.95 17.37
N ALA A 507 -52.47 36.89 16.62
CA ALA A 507 -52.76 35.77 15.72
C ALA A 507 -51.72 35.57 14.59
N ASP A 508 -50.99 36.62 14.22
CA ASP A 508 -49.90 36.55 13.24
C ASP A 508 -48.55 36.19 13.87
N GLY A 509 -48.50 35.94 15.19
CA GLY A 509 -47.33 35.43 15.90
C GLY A 509 -46.22 36.43 16.13
N LEU A 510 -46.42 37.71 15.81
CA LEU A 510 -45.35 38.71 15.76
C LEU A 510 -45.50 39.85 16.78
N SER A 511 -46.64 39.98 17.47
CA SER A 511 -46.82 41.01 18.50
C SER A 511 -47.17 40.42 19.87
N LEU A 512 -46.52 40.93 20.92
CA LEU A 512 -46.97 40.72 22.30
C LEU A 512 -48.11 41.71 22.59
N LEU A 513 -49.21 41.23 23.17
CA LEU A 513 -50.38 42.01 23.53
C LEU A 513 -50.39 42.27 25.04
N PHE A 514 -50.78 43.48 25.43
CA PHE A 514 -50.86 43.92 26.82
C PHE A 514 -52.20 44.59 27.10
N THR A 515 -52.76 44.38 28.29
CA THR A 515 -54.06 44.92 28.69
C THR A 515 -53.96 45.75 29.97
N TYR A 516 -54.63 46.90 29.98
CA TYR A 516 -54.81 47.72 31.17
C TYR A 516 -56.27 48.16 31.26
N THR A 517 -56.87 48.06 32.45
CA THR A 517 -58.23 48.56 32.69
C THR A 517 -58.14 49.90 33.39
N VAL A 518 -58.76 50.93 32.81
CA VAL A 518 -58.75 52.31 33.34
C VAL A 518 -59.34 52.34 34.75
N GLN A 519 -58.56 52.85 35.70
CA GLN A 519 -58.91 52.94 37.10
C GLN A 519 -59.56 54.29 37.44
N ALA A 520 -60.21 54.35 38.62
CA ALA A 520 -60.61 55.62 39.18
C ALA A 520 -59.37 56.48 39.41
N SER A 521 -59.40 57.77 39.01
CA SER A 521 -58.32 58.76 39.05
C SER A 521 -57.32 58.78 37.89
N ASP A 522 -57.41 57.89 36.91
CA ASP A 522 -56.61 58.02 35.69
C ASP A 522 -57.11 59.23 34.88
N LEU A 523 -56.24 60.21 34.66
CA LEU A 523 -56.58 61.44 33.93
C LEU A 523 -55.45 61.76 32.96
N ASP A 524 -55.76 61.78 31.68
CA ASP A 524 -54.81 62.07 30.62
C ASP A 524 -55.53 62.79 29.47
N ALA A 525 -55.25 64.08 29.30
CA ALA A 525 -55.94 64.92 28.34
C ALA A 525 -55.22 64.99 26.97
N ASP A 526 -53.95 64.60 26.91
CA ASP A 526 -53.05 64.67 25.76
C ASP A 526 -52.68 63.30 25.17
N GLY A 527 -53.01 62.21 25.86
CA GLY A 527 -52.99 60.84 25.37
C GLY A 527 -51.85 59.99 25.92
N ILE A 528 -52.09 58.68 26.02
CA ILE A 528 -51.17 57.71 26.62
C ILE A 528 -49.85 57.64 25.85
N VAL A 529 -48.73 57.50 26.58
CA VAL A 529 -47.39 57.28 26.02
C VAL A 529 -46.86 55.90 26.40
N ILE A 530 -46.16 55.24 25.47
CA ILE A 530 -45.34 54.05 25.72
C ILE A 530 -43.88 54.48 25.58
N GLY A 531 -43.10 54.45 26.67
CA GLY A 531 -41.69 54.87 26.66
C GLY A 531 -40.72 53.86 26.03
N SER A 532 -39.48 54.28 25.79
CA SER A 532 -38.40 53.45 25.20
C SER A 532 -38.01 52.23 26.05
N ASP A 533 -38.19 52.33 27.37
CA ASP A 533 -37.88 51.28 28.34
C ASP A 533 -39.14 50.68 28.99
N ALA A 534 -40.31 50.84 28.34
CA ALA A 534 -41.60 50.48 28.92
C ALA A 534 -41.78 48.96 29.13
N LEU A 535 -41.07 48.12 28.39
CA LEU A 535 -41.20 46.67 28.47
C LEU A 535 -40.27 46.08 29.52
N THR A 536 -40.83 45.52 30.59
CA THR A 536 -40.08 44.84 31.66
C THR A 536 -40.44 43.35 31.72
N LEU A 537 -39.44 42.50 31.94
CA LEU A 537 -39.61 41.03 31.89
C LEU A 537 -40.02 40.37 33.21
N ASP A 538 -39.95 41.07 34.34
CA ASP A 538 -40.28 40.55 35.69
C ASP A 538 -39.67 39.17 36.00
N GLY A 539 -38.40 38.98 35.65
CA GLY A 539 -37.67 37.72 35.84
C GLY A 539 -37.93 36.65 34.78
N GLY A 540 -38.75 36.97 33.77
CA GLY A 540 -38.97 36.17 32.56
C GLY A 540 -37.93 36.39 31.46
N ALA A 541 -38.20 35.86 30.27
CA ALA A 541 -37.37 36.00 29.07
C ALA A 541 -38.22 36.05 27.80
N ILE A 542 -37.71 36.70 26.75
CA ILE A 542 -38.27 36.65 25.40
C ILE A 542 -37.16 36.14 24.49
N ARG A 543 -37.41 35.04 23.77
CA ARG A 543 -36.41 34.30 22.99
C ARG A 543 -36.94 33.84 21.64
N ASP A 544 -36.08 33.39 20.73
CA ASP A 544 -36.51 32.54 19.60
C ASP A 544 -36.60 31.05 19.97
N ALA A 545 -36.94 30.24 18.97
CA ALA A 545 -37.01 28.78 19.08
C ALA A 545 -35.65 28.13 19.41
N GLU A 546 -34.53 28.78 19.05
CA GLU A 546 -33.17 28.34 19.37
C GLU A 546 -32.69 28.80 20.76
N GLY A 547 -33.51 29.57 21.48
CA GLY A 547 -33.24 30.01 22.85
C GLY A 547 -32.36 31.26 22.98
N ARG A 548 -32.15 32.02 21.90
CA ARG A 548 -31.41 33.30 21.93
C ARG A 548 -32.34 34.41 22.42
N ASP A 549 -31.84 35.29 23.29
CA ASP A 549 -32.63 36.40 23.84
C ASP A 549 -32.94 37.46 22.77
N ALA A 550 -34.18 37.95 22.77
CA ALA A 550 -34.65 38.97 21.84
C ALA A 550 -34.08 40.36 22.19
N GLY A 551 -33.88 41.20 21.16
CA GLY A 551 -33.62 42.62 21.34
C GLY A 551 -34.89 43.34 21.77
N LEU A 552 -34.87 44.01 22.92
CA LEU A 552 -36.05 44.64 23.55
C LEU A 552 -36.03 46.17 23.52
N SER A 553 -35.04 46.79 22.86
CA SER A 553 -34.98 48.25 22.78
C SER A 553 -36.16 48.78 22.00
N LEU A 554 -36.95 49.66 22.61
CA LEU A 554 -38.02 50.35 21.91
C LEU A 554 -37.57 51.71 21.39
N GLU A 555 -36.30 52.11 21.52
CA GLU A 555 -35.79 53.45 21.18
C GLU A 555 -36.10 53.90 19.74
N ASP A 556 -36.22 52.97 18.79
CA ASP A 556 -36.54 53.24 17.39
C ASP A 556 -38.06 53.26 17.10
N ALA A 557 -38.90 53.03 18.12
CA ALA A 557 -40.35 53.06 18.00
C ALA A 557 -40.92 54.49 18.11
N ASP A 558 -42.08 54.72 17.50
CA ASP A 558 -42.80 56.00 17.63
C ASP A 558 -43.36 56.15 19.06
N HIS A 559 -42.71 57.00 19.86
CA HIS A 559 -43.08 57.33 21.23
C HIS A 559 -43.92 58.62 21.33
N SER A 560 -44.44 59.13 20.22
CA SER A 560 -45.28 60.33 20.26
C SER A 560 -46.52 60.13 21.14
N THR A 561 -47.00 61.21 21.77
CA THR A 561 -48.26 61.20 22.52
C THR A 561 -49.40 60.81 21.58
N TRP A 562 -50.08 59.72 21.92
CA TRP A 562 -51.18 59.21 21.11
C TRP A 562 -52.44 60.03 21.42
N GLY A 563 -52.53 61.24 20.85
CA GLY A 563 -53.60 62.21 21.14
C GLY A 563 -55.04 61.76 20.83
N LEU A 564 -55.21 60.57 20.23
CA LEU A 564 -56.48 59.88 20.02
C LEU A 564 -56.77 58.78 21.09
N HIS A 565 -55.95 58.72 22.14
CA HIS A 565 -55.98 57.73 23.22
C HIS A 565 -55.92 58.44 24.57
N LYS A 566 -56.83 59.38 24.82
CA LYS A 566 -56.98 60.12 26.08
C LYS A 566 -57.61 59.25 27.16
N VAL A 567 -57.52 59.64 28.43
CA VAL A 567 -58.10 58.90 29.56
C VAL A 567 -58.86 59.82 30.51
N ASP A 568 -60.07 59.44 30.89
CA ASP A 568 -60.84 60.07 31.97
C ASP A 568 -61.55 59.00 32.82
N GLY A 569 -60.89 58.61 33.91
CA GLY A 569 -61.36 57.66 34.91
C GLY A 569 -62.25 58.29 35.99
N GLY A 570 -62.66 59.56 35.84
CA GLY A 570 -63.58 60.26 36.75
C GLY A 570 -64.94 59.55 36.89
N ASP A 571 -65.65 59.81 38.00
CA ASP A 571 -67.01 59.29 38.18
C ASP A 571 -67.93 59.85 37.08
N GLN A 572 -68.62 58.96 36.36
CA GLN A 572 -69.69 59.34 35.43
C GLN A 572 -70.65 60.32 36.13
N ALA A 573 -70.69 61.57 35.67
CA ALA A 573 -71.80 62.44 35.97
C ALA A 573 -73.07 61.77 35.43
N THR A 574 -73.94 61.36 36.35
CA THR A 574 -75.26 60.82 36.06
C THR A 574 -76.02 61.76 35.10
N GLY A 575 -76.35 61.29 33.91
CA GLY A 575 -77.29 61.93 32.99
C GLY A 575 -77.62 60.96 31.85
N ALA A 576 -78.85 60.80 31.37
CA ALA A 576 -80.14 61.39 31.66
C ALA A 576 -81.18 60.36 31.16
N ALA A 577 -82.38 60.34 31.76
CA ALA A 577 -83.50 59.56 31.22
C ALA A 577 -83.94 60.12 29.85
N PRO A 578 -84.28 59.28 28.85
CA PRO A 578 -84.92 59.77 27.64
C PRO A 578 -86.42 60.01 27.90
N GLU A 579 -86.94 61.17 27.47
CA GLU A 579 -88.36 61.33 27.14
C GLU A 579 -88.70 60.59 25.84
#